data_AF-A0A948KTJ2-F1
#
_entry.id   AF-A0A948KTJ2-F1
#
_cell.length_a   1.000
_cell.length_b   1.000
_cell.length_c   1.000
_cell.angle_alpha   90.00
_cell.angle_beta   90.00
_cell.angle_gamma   90.00
#
_symmetry.space_group_name_H-M   'P 1'
#
loop_
_entity.id
_entity.type
_entity.pdbx_description
1 polymer ?
#
loop_
_entity_poly.entity_id
_entity_poly.type
_entity_poly.pdbx_seq_one_letter_code
_entity_poly.pdbx_strand_id
1 'polypeptide(L)'
;MTGWRGGEILRVTDFFDYVLVWNTGISYGLFDSLPAWALGVVMLVAIVALSVWWLRADSPLVRIGLALCIGGALSNAVDRLIYGAVADFFHLHWGTWSFYIFNIADVAITVGVILLIADLIGLARLRKPAN
;
A
#
# COMPACT_ATOMS: atom_id res chain seq x y z
N MET A 1 8.38 2.62 -29.18
CA MET A 1 7.84 2.24 -27.87
C MET A 1 6.87 3.33 -27.44
N THR A 2 5.59 3.17 -27.77
CA THR A 2 4.50 4.07 -27.40
C THR A 2 3.91 3.57 -26.09
N GLY A 3 4.36 4.13 -24.98
CA GLY A 3 3.88 3.81 -23.63
C GLY A 3 3.85 5.10 -22.81
N TRP A 4 2.97 5.13 -21.81
CA TRP A 4 2.81 6.26 -20.91
C TRP A 4 4.12 6.54 -20.18
N ARG A 5 4.52 7.81 -20.10
CA ARG A 5 5.79 8.25 -19.48
C ARG A 5 5.57 8.98 -18.15
N GLY A 6 4.34 9.33 -17.82
CA GLY A 6 3.95 10.04 -16.61
C GLY A 6 3.23 11.35 -16.94
N GLY A 7 2.18 11.65 -16.18
CA GLY A 7 1.34 12.85 -16.34
C GLY A 7 0.19 12.70 -17.32
N GLU A 8 0.07 11.58 -18.03
CA GLU A 8 -1.11 11.27 -18.81
C GLU A 8 -2.31 10.92 -17.89
N ILE A 9 -3.51 11.37 -18.28
CA ILE A 9 -4.77 11.16 -17.53
C ILE A 9 -5.81 10.61 -18.50
N LEU A 10 -6.38 9.46 -18.16
CA LEU A 10 -7.52 8.87 -18.85
C LEU A 10 -8.73 8.94 -17.92
N ARG A 11 -9.64 9.85 -18.22
CA ARG A 11 -10.90 9.95 -17.49
C ARG A 11 -11.79 8.75 -17.80
N VAL A 12 -12.12 7.98 -16.76
CA VAL A 12 -12.94 6.76 -16.90
C VAL A 12 -14.38 7.06 -16.51
N THR A 13 -14.60 7.81 -15.43
CA THR A 13 -15.92 8.26 -14.97
C THR A 13 -15.87 9.70 -14.45
N ASP A 14 -16.98 10.22 -13.93
CA ASP A 14 -17.01 11.56 -13.32
C ASP A 14 -16.29 11.65 -11.97
N PHE A 15 -15.92 10.52 -11.37
CA PHE A 15 -15.26 10.46 -10.06
C PHE A 15 -13.98 9.61 -10.05
N PHE A 16 -13.56 9.08 -11.20
CA PHE A 16 -12.41 8.18 -11.31
C PHE A 16 -11.66 8.40 -12.61
N ASP A 17 -10.36 8.66 -12.47
CA ASP A 17 -9.38 8.75 -13.54
C ASP A 17 -8.32 7.65 -13.38
N TYR A 18 -7.92 7.07 -14.52
CA TYR A 18 -6.75 6.23 -14.63
C TYR A 18 -5.58 7.10 -15.08
N VAL A 19 -4.57 7.23 -14.23
CA VAL A 19 -3.43 8.13 -14.42
C VAL A 19 -2.11 7.34 -14.37
N LEU A 20 -0.99 7.97 -14.71
CA LEU A 20 0.33 7.47 -14.32
C LEU A 20 1.09 8.60 -13.66
N VAL A 21 1.36 8.45 -12.36
CA VAL A 21 2.18 9.38 -11.58
C VAL A 21 3.35 8.62 -10.98
N TRP A 22 4.55 9.15 -11.17
CA TRP A 22 5.77 8.62 -10.53
C TRP A 22 5.98 9.30 -9.19
N ASN A 23 5.77 8.56 -8.11
CA ASN A 23 5.91 9.04 -6.75
C ASN A 23 7.32 8.75 -6.21
N THR A 24 8.12 9.81 -6.08
CA THR A 24 9.49 9.74 -5.56
C THR A 24 9.58 9.83 -4.03
N GLY A 25 8.50 10.21 -3.35
CA GLY A 25 8.45 10.42 -1.90
C GLY A 25 7.73 9.30 -1.13
N ILE A 26 7.37 9.61 0.12
CA ILE A 26 6.36 8.87 0.91
C ILE A 26 5.11 9.75 0.99
N SER A 27 3.92 9.15 0.98
CA SER A 27 2.64 9.87 1.04
C SER A 27 2.63 10.94 2.15
N TYR A 28 2.02 12.11 1.85
CA TYR A 28 1.88 13.30 2.70
C TYR A 28 3.13 14.19 2.89
N GLY A 29 4.21 13.99 2.13
CA GLY A 29 5.46 14.73 2.34
C GLY A 29 6.14 14.40 3.68
N LEU A 30 5.64 13.36 4.35
CA LEU A 30 6.25 12.81 5.55
C LEU A 30 7.58 12.19 5.11
N PHE A 31 8.68 12.69 5.64
CA PHE A 31 10.03 12.31 5.24
C PHE A 31 10.49 12.79 3.85
N ASP A 32 9.89 13.83 3.27
CA ASP A 32 10.41 14.45 2.03
C ASP A 32 11.84 14.98 2.18
N SER A 33 12.24 15.32 3.41
CA SER A 33 13.61 15.73 3.71
C SER A 33 14.60 14.56 3.82
N LEU A 34 14.12 13.31 3.86
CA LEU A 34 14.99 12.15 3.91
C LEU A 34 15.50 11.81 2.52
N PRO A 35 16.80 11.50 2.38
CA PRO A 35 17.33 11.01 1.12
C PRO A 35 16.68 9.66 0.77
N ALA A 36 16.54 9.37 -0.53
CA ALA A 36 15.86 8.16 -1.02
C ALA A 36 16.39 6.85 -0.38
N TRP A 37 17.68 6.77 -0.07
CA TRP A 37 18.27 5.60 0.61
C TRP A 37 17.71 5.39 2.02
N ALA A 38 17.39 6.46 2.75
CA ALA A 38 16.84 6.37 4.10
C ALA A 38 15.38 5.87 4.05
N LEU A 39 14.60 6.29 3.06
CA LEU A 39 13.26 5.74 2.80
C LEU A 39 13.34 4.23 2.51
N GLY A 40 14.32 3.81 1.70
CA GLY A 40 14.59 2.40 1.44
C GLY A 40 14.91 1.60 2.71
N VAL A 41 15.71 2.16 3.63
CA VAL A 41 16.01 1.52 4.92
C VAL A 41 14.75 1.38 5.78
N VAL A 42 13.92 2.42 5.87
CA VAL A 42 12.66 2.37 6.64
C VAL A 42 11.73 1.29 6.08
N MET A 43 11.58 1.21 4.76
CA MET A 43 10.78 0.17 4.11
C MET A 43 11.33 -1.23 4.40
N LEU A 44 12.65 -1.42 4.30
CA LEU A 44 13.29 -2.71 4.58
C LEU A 44 13.06 -3.14 6.03
N VAL A 45 13.24 -2.24 6.99
CA VAL A 45 12.98 -2.50 8.42
C VAL A 45 11.53 -2.90 8.64
N ALA A 46 10.58 -2.20 8.03
CA ALA A 46 9.15 -2.51 8.13
C ALA A 46 8.84 -3.91 7.55
N ILE A 47 9.35 -4.23 6.35
CA ILE A 47 9.17 -5.54 5.72
C ILE A 47 9.71 -6.67 6.60
N VAL A 48 10.91 -6.51 7.16
CA VAL A 48 11.52 -7.50 8.05
C VAL A 48 10.70 -7.66 9.32
N ALA A 49 10.31 -6.57 9.98
CA ALA A 49 9.51 -6.62 11.20
C ALA A 49 8.16 -7.31 10.98
N LEU A 50 7.45 -6.96 9.89
CA LEU A 50 6.18 -7.60 9.53
C LEU A 50 6.36 -9.08 9.18
N SER A 51 7.43 -9.44 8.49
CA SER A 51 7.73 -10.85 8.15
C SER A 51 8.02 -11.67 9.41
N VAL A 52 8.78 -11.10 10.35
CA VAL A 52 9.06 -11.72 11.65
C VAL A 52 7.77 -11.88 12.46
N TRP A 53 6.86 -10.91 12.42
CA TRP A 53 5.54 -11.06 13.05
C TRP A 53 4.71 -12.14 12.35
N TRP A 54 4.71 -12.19 11.02
CA TRP A 54 3.97 -13.19 10.25
C TRP A 54 4.36 -14.62 10.61
N LEU A 55 5.65 -14.88 10.78
CA LEU A 55 6.17 -16.19 11.22
C LEU A 55 5.71 -16.60 12.61
N ARG A 56 5.37 -15.64 13.48
CA ARG A 56 4.92 -15.88 14.86
C ARG A 56 3.40 -15.79 15.04
N ALA A 57 2.66 -15.38 14.02
CA ALA A 57 1.22 -15.20 14.12
C ALA A 57 0.50 -16.56 14.09
N ASP A 58 -0.42 -16.79 15.02
CA ASP A 58 -1.26 -18.00 15.04
C ASP A 58 -2.63 -17.79 14.38
N SER A 59 -3.15 -16.56 14.39
CA SER A 59 -4.44 -16.23 13.75
C SER A 59 -4.29 -16.26 12.22
N PRO A 60 -5.10 -17.06 11.49
CA PRO A 60 -5.12 -17.03 10.03
C PRO A 60 -5.46 -15.65 9.47
N LEU A 61 -6.34 -14.90 10.16
CA LEU A 61 -6.71 -13.55 9.73
C LEU A 61 -5.53 -12.59 9.83
N VAL A 62 -4.76 -12.68 10.92
CA VAL A 62 -3.51 -11.92 11.10
C VAL A 62 -2.49 -12.31 10.03
N ARG A 63 -2.33 -13.61 9.73
CA ARG A 63 -1.40 -14.06 8.68
C ARG A 63 -1.75 -13.51 7.30
N ILE A 64 -3.04 -13.48 6.94
CA ILE A 64 -3.51 -12.91 5.68
C ILE A 64 -3.27 -11.40 5.67
N GLY A 65 -3.62 -10.70 6.75
CA GLY A 65 -3.40 -9.26 6.86
C GLY A 65 -1.93 -8.87 6.71
N LEU A 66 -1.04 -9.58 7.40
CA LEU A 66 0.41 -9.39 7.29
C LEU A 66 0.94 -9.74 5.90
N ALA A 67 0.47 -10.83 5.28
CA ALA A 67 0.89 -11.19 3.92
C ALA A 67 0.53 -10.11 2.89
N LEU A 68 -0.65 -9.50 3.01
CA LEU A 68 -1.05 -8.37 2.17
C LEU A 68 -0.17 -7.14 2.40
N CYS A 69 0.10 -6.78 3.66
CA CYS A 69 0.99 -5.67 3.99
C CYS A 69 2.43 -5.89 3.47
N ILE A 70 2.98 -7.09 3.68
CA ILE A 70 4.33 -7.44 3.21
C ILE A 70 4.39 -7.44 1.69
N GLY A 71 3.41 -8.05 1.01
CA GLY A 71 3.36 -8.11 -0.45
C GLY A 71 3.26 -6.73 -1.08
N GLY A 72 2.37 -5.87 -0.56
CA GLY A 72 2.25 -4.48 -1.00
C GLY A 72 3.55 -3.70 -0.78
N ALA A 73 4.10 -3.74 0.45
CA ALA A 73 5.35 -3.06 0.76
C ALA A 73 6.53 -3.53 -0.12
N LEU A 74 6.63 -4.84 -0.38
CA LEU A 74 7.67 -5.41 -1.23
C LEU A 74 7.52 -4.95 -2.69
N SER A 75 6.30 -4.92 -3.23
CA SER A 75 6.08 -4.43 -4.60
C SER A 75 6.48 -2.96 -4.77
N ASN A 76 6.08 -2.09 -3.84
CA ASN A 76 6.51 -0.68 -3.82
C ASN A 76 8.02 -0.51 -3.60
N ALA A 77 8.67 -1.45 -2.90
CA ALA A 77 10.13 -1.45 -2.74
C ALA A 77 10.84 -1.85 -4.04
N VAL A 78 10.31 -2.85 -4.74
CA VAL A 78 10.81 -3.29 -6.06
C VAL A 78 10.71 -2.16 -7.08
N ASP A 79 9.57 -1.46 -7.12
CA ASP A 79 9.40 -0.29 -8.00
C ASP A 79 10.47 0.78 -7.73
N ARG A 80 10.69 1.13 -6.46
CA ARG A 80 11.74 2.09 -6.09
C ARG A 80 13.14 1.61 -6.45
N LEU A 81 13.43 0.32 -6.32
CA LEU A 81 14.74 -0.23 -6.67
C LEU A 81 15.01 -0.16 -8.18
N ILE A 82 13.98 -0.41 -9.01
CA ILE A 82 14.11 -0.47 -10.46
C ILE A 82 14.00 0.93 -11.09
N TYR A 83 13.03 1.73 -10.65
CA TYR A 83 12.64 2.99 -11.28
C TYR A 83 13.00 4.24 -10.48
N GLY A 84 13.44 4.09 -9.22
CA GLY A 84 13.69 5.22 -8.32
C GLY A 84 12.41 5.91 -7.79
N ALA A 85 11.23 5.40 -8.15
CA ALA A 85 9.92 5.92 -7.78
C ALA A 85 8.89 4.78 -7.79
N VAL A 86 7.71 5.02 -7.20
CA VAL A 86 6.54 4.12 -7.31
C VAL A 86 5.60 4.60 -8.39
N ALA A 87 5.04 3.68 -9.17
CA ALA A 87 3.99 4.00 -10.12
C ALA A 87 2.62 4.00 -9.42
N ASP A 88 1.97 5.16 -9.41
CA ASP A 88 0.61 5.37 -8.90
C ASP A 88 -0.37 5.58 -10.06
N PHE A 89 -1.56 4.97 -9.98
CA PHE A 89 -2.45 4.83 -11.14
C PHE A 89 -3.90 5.27 -10.92
N PHE A 90 -4.41 5.14 -9.70
CA PHE A 90 -5.83 5.30 -9.43
C PHE A 90 -6.10 6.64 -8.77
N HIS A 91 -6.88 7.48 -9.43
CA HIS A 91 -7.26 8.80 -8.91
C HIS A 91 -8.77 8.88 -8.72
N LEU A 92 -9.21 8.97 -7.47
CA LEU A 92 -10.61 9.19 -7.11
C LEU A 92 -10.84 10.66 -6.78
N HIS A 93 -11.91 11.26 -7.29
CA HIS A 93 -12.23 12.67 -7.06
C HIS A 93 -13.74 12.92 -7.06
N TRP A 94 -14.16 14.04 -6.49
CA TRP A 94 -15.56 14.49 -6.52
C TRP A 94 -15.64 16.01 -6.43
N GLY A 95 -16.08 16.66 -7.52
CA GLY A 95 -16.11 18.11 -7.59
C GLY A 95 -14.70 18.71 -7.45
N THR A 96 -14.47 19.52 -6.42
CA THR A 96 -13.14 20.08 -6.09
C THR A 96 -12.33 19.20 -5.15
N TRP A 97 -12.93 18.14 -4.59
CA TRP A 97 -12.25 17.22 -3.71
C TRP A 97 -11.49 16.17 -4.51
N SER A 98 -10.25 15.91 -4.11
CA SER A 98 -9.38 14.90 -4.71
C SER A 98 -8.89 13.97 -3.63
N PHE A 99 -9.07 12.67 -3.83
CA PHE A 99 -8.36 11.66 -3.05
C PHE A 99 -6.90 11.57 -3.51
N TYR A 100 -6.08 10.94 -2.69
CA TYR A 100 -4.70 10.57 -3.03
C TYR A 100 -4.69 9.65 -4.26
N ILE A 101 -3.66 9.75 -5.10
CA ILE A 101 -3.46 8.87 -6.26
C ILE A 101 -2.70 7.64 -5.77
N PHE A 102 -3.29 6.46 -5.87
CA PHE A 102 -2.76 5.25 -5.24
C PHE A 102 -2.55 4.12 -6.26
N ASN A 103 -1.92 3.04 -5.82
CA ASN A 103 -1.75 1.83 -6.61
C ASN A 103 -2.32 0.58 -5.91
N ILE A 104 -2.16 -0.58 -6.55
CA ILE A 104 -2.64 -1.88 -6.01
C ILE A 104 -1.90 -2.24 -4.70
N ALA A 105 -0.64 -1.86 -4.55
CA ALA A 105 0.13 -2.12 -3.34
C ALA A 105 -0.47 -1.37 -2.13
N ASP A 106 -0.89 -0.12 -2.31
CA ASP A 106 -1.53 0.68 -1.25
C ASP A 106 -2.89 0.11 -0.86
N VAL A 107 -3.64 -0.42 -1.82
CA VAL A 107 -4.89 -1.15 -1.56
C VAL A 107 -4.60 -2.41 -0.75
N ALA A 108 -3.60 -3.19 -1.13
CA ALA A 108 -3.22 -4.41 -0.41
C ALA A 108 -2.81 -4.10 1.04
N ILE A 109 -1.96 -3.07 1.25
CA ILE A 109 -1.56 -2.63 2.59
C ILE A 109 -2.78 -2.17 3.39
N THR A 110 -3.65 -1.34 2.80
CA THR A 110 -4.85 -0.82 3.46
C THR A 110 -5.78 -1.95 3.89
N VAL A 111 -6.08 -2.90 3.00
CA VAL A 111 -6.89 -4.09 3.31
C VAL A 111 -6.20 -4.94 4.38
N GLY A 112 -4.88 -5.14 4.28
CA GLY A 112 -4.10 -5.87 5.27
C GLY A 112 -4.22 -5.27 6.67
N VAL A 113 -4.07 -3.94 6.80
CA VAL A 113 -4.26 -3.20 8.06
C VAL A 113 -5.69 -3.35 8.58
N ILE A 114 -6.71 -3.24 7.72
CA ILE A 114 -8.12 -3.45 8.11
C ILE A 114 -8.31 -4.85 8.70
N LEU A 115 -7.72 -5.89 8.12
CA LEU A 115 -7.81 -7.26 8.66
C LEU A 115 -7.13 -7.40 10.03
N LEU A 116 -5.98 -6.74 10.22
CA LEU A 116 -5.28 -6.72 11.51
C LEU A 116 -6.11 -6.02 12.60
N ILE A 117 -6.73 -4.89 12.25
CA ILE A 117 -7.64 -4.16 13.15
C ILE A 117 -8.87 -5.02 13.47
N ALA A 118 -9.44 -5.70 12.47
CA ALA A 118 -10.61 -6.56 12.65
C ALA A 118 -10.33 -7.74 13.61
N ASP A 119 -9.13 -8.33 13.54
CA ASP A 119 -8.69 -9.36 14.49
C ASP A 119 -8.50 -8.77 15.90
N LEU A 120 -7.88 -7.59 16.00
CA LEU A 120 -7.64 -6.89 17.26
C LEU A 120 -8.92 -6.57 18.03
N ILE A 121 -9.96 -6.11 17.34
CA ILE A 121 -11.28 -5.81 17.95
C ILE A 121 -12.16 -7.05 18.13
N GLY A 122 -11.65 -8.24 17.79
CA GLY A 122 -12.33 -9.51 18.08
C GLY A 122 -13.41 -9.92 17.09
N LEU A 123 -13.57 -9.25 15.94
CA LEU A 123 -14.53 -9.68 14.90
C LEU A 123 -14.22 -11.10 14.40
N ALA A 124 -12.95 -11.50 14.41
CA ALA A 124 -12.51 -12.86 14.07
C ALA A 124 -12.85 -13.92 15.13
N ARG A 125 -13.07 -13.51 16.39
CA ARG A 125 -13.31 -14.41 17.53
C ARG A 125 -14.78 -14.75 17.74
N LEU A 126 -15.70 -14.05 17.06
CA LEU A 126 -17.15 -14.28 17.14
C LEU A 126 -17.63 -15.60 16.52
N ARG A 127 -16.72 -16.49 16.10
CA ARG A 127 -17.04 -17.72 15.36
C ARG A 127 -16.47 -19.01 15.99
N LYS A 128 -16.39 -19.08 17.32
CA LYS A 128 -16.37 -20.38 18.02
C LYS A 128 -17.75 -20.60 18.66
N PRO A 129 -18.64 -21.42 18.09
CA PRO A 129 -19.74 -21.95 18.88
C PRO A 129 -19.16 -22.74 20.05
N ALA A 130 -19.70 -22.50 21.24
CA ALA A 130 -19.39 -23.30 22.42
C ALA A 130 -19.82 -24.75 22.14
N ASN A 131 -18.86 -25.67 22.25
CA ASN A 131 -19.14 -27.09 22.41
C ASN A 131 -18.99 -27.43 23.90
#